data_AF-A0A1T5H5E6-F1
#
_entry.id   AF-A0A1T5H5E6-F1
#
_cell.length_a   1.000
_cell.length_b   1.000
_cell.length_c   1.000
_cell.angle_alpha   90.00
_cell.angle_beta   90.00
_cell.angle_gamma   90.00
#
_symmetry.space_group_name_H-M   'P 1'
#
loop_
_entity.id
_entity.type
_entity.pdbx_description
1 polymer ?
#
loop_
_entity_poly.entity_id
_entity_poly.type
_entity_poly.pdbx_seq_one_letter_code
_entity_poly.pdbx_strand_id
1 'polypeptide(L)'
;MSSTRNRRPLSAGTPNQTPLLQRRLKTKPALTVISILLLGNIIWFITWLIPNKDQEIGSDEQVAAVDGEVITRQEWMIAMEERYGKETLQNLVNESVMEKAAKKFKIQVTDKEIDLELALMRSAQDKFDTAMQNLSSEQLRQKLRSQLILDKVLTKDVVIKKGSIEKYYEENQALYNTKTNYRTNFIEVDSKKAAEEALSEIKNASDFSVLAREISVDSASASLGGDVGFLTENQENIDPAILKAVQALKAGEISKAFKLANGHYGIVQVQEILEGQSFTYDDVKEHIERELALEQLSQSVTPEAFWSEFNATWYYGEAKKGK
;
A
#
# COMPACT_ATOMS: atom_id res chain seq x y z
N MET A 1 -107.46 4.88 -3.68
CA MET A 1 -108.07 6.07 -3.05
C MET A 1 -107.10 6.65 -2.05
N SER A 2 -107.19 7.96 -1.86
CA SER A 2 -106.14 8.92 -1.52
C SER A 2 -105.63 8.90 -0.06
N SER A 3 -104.48 9.57 0.11
CA SER A 3 -104.24 10.60 1.16
C SER A 3 -103.30 10.29 2.34
N THR A 4 -102.16 10.98 2.29
CA THR A 4 -101.54 11.83 3.34
C THR A 4 -100.85 11.27 4.60
N ARG A 5 -99.58 11.71 4.70
CA ARG A 5 -98.86 12.36 5.82
C ARG A 5 -98.28 11.53 6.98
N ASN A 6 -96.96 11.40 6.83
CA ASN A 6 -95.84 11.52 7.76
C ASN A 6 -96.05 12.27 9.12
N ARG A 7 -95.59 11.63 10.21
CA ARG A 7 -94.67 12.10 11.30
C ARG A 7 -95.05 11.56 12.70
N ARG A 8 -94.08 10.93 13.37
CA ARG A 8 -93.93 10.85 14.84
C ARG A 8 -92.44 11.00 15.20
N PRO A 9 -92.06 11.73 16.27
CA PRO A 9 -90.65 11.90 16.66
C PRO A 9 -90.32 11.30 18.05
N LEU A 10 -89.04 11.46 18.45
CA LEU A 10 -88.42 11.34 19.80
C LEU A 10 -88.17 9.89 20.29
N SER A 11 -87.07 9.54 20.96
CA SER A 11 -85.97 10.29 21.59
C SER A 11 -84.82 9.28 21.86
N ALA A 12 -83.58 9.68 21.63
CA ALA A 12 -82.38 8.87 21.87
C ALA A 12 -81.88 9.02 23.33
N GLY A 13 -81.56 7.89 23.98
CA GLY A 13 -80.84 7.83 25.25
C GLY A 13 -79.31 7.79 25.04
N THR A 14 -78.61 8.56 25.87
CA THR A 14 -77.16 8.78 25.97
C THR A 14 -76.39 7.62 26.63
N PRO A 15 -75.05 7.58 26.45
CA PRO A 15 -74.16 7.13 27.51
C PRO A 15 -73.23 8.26 28.01
N ASN A 16 -73.36 8.50 29.32
CA ASN A 16 -72.36 8.89 30.32
C ASN A 16 -70.99 9.49 29.87
N GLN A 17 -70.76 10.77 30.19
CA GLN A 17 -69.41 11.34 30.34
C GLN A 17 -69.37 12.22 31.60
N THR A 18 -68.45 11.89 32.51
CA THR A 18 -68.11 12.64 33.72
C THR A 18 -67.51 14.01 33.36
N PRO A 19 -67.86 15.11 34.06
CA PRO A 19 -67.42 16.44 33.66
C PRO A 19 -65.99 16.74 34.18
N LEU A 20 -65.08 17.11 33.28
CA LEU A 20 -63.79 17.69 33.65
C LEU A 20 -63.97 19.19 33.92
N LEU A 21 -63.68 19.61 35.16
CA LEU A 21 -63.58 21.01 35.57
C LEU A 21 -62.57 21.76 34.69
N GLN A 22 -63.05 22.63 33.81
CA GLN A 22 -62.21 23.57 33.06
C GLN A 22 -61.67 24.65 34.00
N ARG A 23 -60.47 24.43 34.53
CA ARG A 23 -59.71 25.44 35.27
C ARG A 23 -59.15 26.46 34.26
N ARG A 24 -59.79 27.63 34.16
CA ARG A 24 -59.28 28.74 33.33
C ARG A 24 -57.92 29.20 33.85
N LEU A 25 -56.86 28.94 33.08
CA LEU A 25 -55.52 29.44 33.37
C LEU A 25 -55.55 30.98 33.35
N LYS A 26 -55.02 31.61 34.40
CA LYS A 26 -54.85 33.07 34.42
C LYS A 26 -53.91 33.43 33.26
N THR A 27 -54.34 34.34 32.39
CA THR A 27 -53.65 34.66 31.13
C THR A 27 -52.24 35.22 31.32
N LYS A 28 -51.99 35.94 32.43
CA LYS A 28 -50.68 36.51 32.75
C LYS A 28 -49.59 35.45 33.04
N PRO A 29 -49.78 34.48 33.95
CA PRO A 29 -48.80 33.41 34.15
C PRO A 29 -48.70 32.44 32.94
N ALA A 30 -49.77 32.27 32.15
CA ALA A 30 -49.70 31.48 30.93
C ALA A 30 -48.81 32.13 29.86
N LEU A 31 -48.92 33.45 29.67
CA LEU A 31 -48.05 34.21 28.76
C LEU A 31 -46.58 34.16 29.18
N THR A 32 -46.27 34.24 30.48
CA THR A 32 -44.89 34.13 30.95
C THR A 32 -44.29 32.76 30.67
N VAL A 33 -45.06 31.69 30.84
CA VAL A 33 -44.59 30.33 30.53
C VAL A 33 -44.38 30.15 29.03
N ILE A 34 -45.27 30.68 28.18
CA ILE A 34 -45.11 30.65 26.72
C ILE A 34 -43.87 31.43 26.30
N SER A 35 -43.63 32.62 26.85
CA SER A 35 -42.42 33.40 26.55
C SER A 35 -41.14 32.69 26.98
N ILE A 36 -41.14 32.00 28.12
CA ILE A 36 -40.00 31.20 28.58
C ILE A 36 -39.75 30.01 27.64
N LEU A 37 -40.81 29.31 27.22
CA LEU A 37 -40.70 28.21 26.26
C LEU A 37 -40.20 28.69 24.90
N LEU A 38 -40.66 29.85 24.45
CA LEU A 38 -40.26 30.44 23.17
C LEU A 38 -38.80 30.91 23.22
N LEU A 39 -38.36 31.52 24.32
CA LEU A 39 -36.96 31.82 24.57
C LEU A 39 -36.10 30.56 24.66
N GLY A 40 -36.58 29.51 25.34
CA GLY A 40 -35.88 28.22 25.39
C GLY A 40 -35.73 27.58 24.01
N ASN A 41 -36.75 27.65 23.17
CA ASN A 41 -36.69 27.16 21.78
C ASN A 41 -35.76 28.01 20.91
N ILE A 42 -35.78 29.33 21.08
CA ILE A 42 -34.85 30.23 20.38
C ILE A 42 -33.41 29.95 20.82
N ILE A 43 -33.15 29.78 22.12
CA ILE A 43 -31.82 29.43 22.63
C ILE A 43 -31.39 28.07 22.08
N TRP A 44 -32.27 27.05 22.08
CA TRP A 44 -31.99 25.74 21.49
C TRP A 44 -31.66 25.85 19.99
N PHE A 45 -32.44 26.64 19.24
CA PHE A 45 -32.22 26.90 17.82
C PHE A 45 -30.92 27.68 17.56
N ILE A 46 -30.58 28.65 18.41
CA ILE A 46 -29.31 29.38 18.33
C ILE A 46 -28.14 28.45 18.67
N THR A 47 -28.25 27.60 19.70
CA THR A 47 -27.21 26.60 20.02
C THR A 47 -27.06 25.54 18.94
N TRP A 48 -28.09 25.27 18.16
CA TRP A 48 -28.02 24.42 16.96
C TRP A 48 -27.38 25.14 15.75
N LEU A 49 -27.49 26.47 15.70
CA LEU A 49 -26.86 27.33 14.69
C LEU A 49 -25.43 27.74 15.02
N ILE A 50 -24.97 27.55 16.26
CA ILE A 50 -23.55 27.67 16.61
C ILE A 50 -22.90 26.37 16.14
N PRO A 51 -22.01 26.40 15.12
CA PRO A 51 -21.33 25.21 14.68
C PRO A 51 -20.52 24.63 15.85
N ASN A 52 -20.76 23.36 16.18
CA ASN A 52 -19.85 22.61 17.04
C ASN A 52 -18.49 22.61 16.35
N LYS A 53 -17.57 23.43 16.85
CA LYS A 53 -16.20 23.59 16.31
C LYS A 53 -15.36 22.31 16.36
N ASP A 54 -15.91 21.23 16.92
CA ASP A 54 -15.22 19.96 17.12
C ASP A 54 -15.77 18.82 16.25
N GLN A 55 -16.68 19.09 15.29
CA GLN A 55 -17.19 18.06 14.36
C GLN A 55 -17.45 18.55 12.91
N GLU A 56 -16.56 19.39 12.37
CA GLU A 56 -16.43 19.52 10.91
C GLU A 56 -15.13 18.84 10.47
N ILE A 57 -15.26 17.66 9.85
CA ILE A 57 -14.16 17.06 9.08
C ILE A 57 -13.96 17.98 7.86
N GLY A 58 -12.88 18.77 7.89
CA GLY A 58 -12.81 20.11 7.30
C GLY A 58 -12.75 20.20 5.78
N SER A 59 -13.69 20.96 5.21
CA SER A 59 -13.57 21.60 3.89
C SER A 59 -12.56 22.75 3.90
N ASP A 60 -12.42 23.43 5.04
CA ASP A 60 -11.64 24.67 5.19
C ASP A 60 -10.28 24.44 5.87
N GLU A 61 -9.90 23.18 6.09
CA GLU A 61 -8.60 22.85 6.65
C GLU A 61 -7.50 23.24 5.66
N GLN A 62 -6.69 24.23 6.03
CA GLN A 62 -5.53 24.66 5.27
C GLN A 62 -4.45 23.58 5.31
N VAL A 63 -4.05 23.08 4.14
CA VAL A 63 -2.97 22.08 4.02
C VAL A 63 -1.68 22.68 3.46
N ALA A 64 -1.77 23.80 2.73
CA ALA A 64 -0.60 24.56 2.27
C ALA A 64 -0.97 26.02 1.96
N ALA A 65 0.04 26.87 1.70
CA ALA A 65 -0.15 28.18 1.08
C ALA A 65 1.09 28.62 0.28
N VAL A 66 0.85 29.37 -0.81
CA VAL A 66 1.89 29.97 -1.66
C VAL A 66 1.57 31.45 -1.83
N ASP A 67 2.49 32.35 -1.44
CA ASP A 67 2.28 33.81 -1.47
C ASP A 67 0.98 34.29 -0.81
N GLY A 68 0.49 33.54 0.18
CA GLY A 68 -0.77 33.83 0.89
C GLY A 68 -2.03 33.25 0.24
N GLU A 69 -1.93 32.63 -0.94
CA GLU A 69 -3.00 31.81 -1.51
C GLU A 69 -3.04 30.45 -0.81
N VAL A 70 -4.15 30.15 -0.16
CA VAL A 70 -4.34 28.92 0.63
C VAL A 70 -4.77 27.77 -0.29
N ILE A 71 -4.15 26.61 -0.09
CA ILE A 71 -4.61 25.34 -0.66
C ILE A 71 -5.33 24.58 0.45
N THR A 72 -6.60 24.25 0.20
CA THR A 72 -7.47 23.57 1.16
C THR A 72 -7.35 22.04 1.04
N ARG A 73 -7.68 21.35 2.14
CA ARG A 73 -7.78 19.89 2.15
C ARG A 73 -8.77 19.39 1.11
N GLN A 74 -9.88 20.10 0.89
CA GLN A 74 -10.87 19.73 -0.10
C GLN A 74 -10.32 19.76 -1.52
N GLU A 75 -9.63 20.84 -1.91
CA GLU A 75 -8.99 20.95 -3.23
C GLU A 75 -7.96 19.84 -3.45
N TRP A 76 -7.15 19.56 -2.43
CA TRP A 76 -6.20 18.45 -2.47
C TRP A 76 -6.90 17.10 -2.64
N MET A 77 -7.94 16.81 -1.85
CA MET A 77 -8.68 15.54 -1.93
C MET A 77 -9.39 15.36 -3.28
N ILE A 78 -10.00 16.40 -3.84
CA ILE A 78 -10.62 16.36 -5.18
C ILE A 78 -9.55 16.07 -6.23
N ALA A 79 -8.42 16.79 -6.20
CA ALA A 79 -7.34 16.56 -7.14
C ALA A 79 -6.74 15.13 -7.03
N MET A 80 -6.69 14.57 -5.80
CA MET A 80 -6.26 13.20 -5.56
C MET A 80 -7.28 12.18 -6.08
N GLU A 81 -8.57 12.40 -5.86
CA GLU A 81 -9.65 11.55 -6.40
C GLU A 81 -9.63 11.59 -7.94
N GLU A 82 -9.48 12.75 -8.56
CA GLU A 82 -9.41 12.87 -10.01
C GLU A 82 -8.20 12.13 -10.62
N ARG A 83 -7.03 12.21 -9.96
CA ARG A 83 -5.81 11.56 -10.46
C ARG A 83 -5.76 10.06 -10.18
N TYR A 84 -6.15 9.62 -8.99
CA TYR A 84 -5.90 8.26 -8.49
C TYR A 84 -7.17 7.53 -8.02
N GLY A 85 -8.31 8.20 -7.92
CA GLY A 85 -9.53 7.67 -7.32
C GLY A 85 -10.08 6.45 -8.05
N LYS A 86 -10.07 6.45 -9.40
CA LYS A 86 -10.59 5.34 -10.21
C LYS A 86 -9.81 4.06 -9.97
N GLU A 87 -8.49 4.16 -10.07
CA GLU A 87 -7.57 3.03 -9.90
C GLU A 87 -7.63 2.53 -8.45
N THR A 88 -7.65 3.45 -7.49
CA THR A 88 -7.79 3.10 -6.07
C THR A 88 -9.09 2.34 -5.81
N LEU A 89 -10.22 2.82 -6.33
CA LEU A 89 -11.51 2.14 -6.17
C LEU A 89 -11.49 0.77 -6.85
N GLN A 90 -10.94 0.66 -8.05
CA GLN A 90 -10.82 -0.62 -8.77
C GLN A 90 -9.98 -1.63 -7.96
N ASN A 91 -8.85 -1.21 -7.39
CA ASN A 91 -8.01 -2.06 -6.54
C ASN A 91 -8.76 -2.54 -5.30
N LEU A 92 -9.48 -1.66 -4.60
CA LEU A 92 -10.29 -2.02 -3.44
C LEU A 92 -11.40 -3.02 -3.79
N VAL A 93 -12.05 -2.84 -4.95
CA VAL A 93 -13.05 -3.79 -5.44
C VAL A 93 -12.38 -5.14 -5.74
N ASN A 94 -11.27 -5.16 -6.47
CA ASN A 94 -10.52 -6.37 -6.81
C ASN A 94 -10.13 -7.16 -5.55
N GLU A 95 -9.54 -6.51 -4.56
CA GLU A 95 -9.16 -7.13 -3.29
C GLU A 95 -10.37 -7.73 -2.56
N SER A 96 -11.49 -6.99 -2.52
CA SER A 96 -12.73 -7.47 -1.91
C SER A 96 -13.29 -8.69 -2.66
N VAL A 97 -13.29 -8.66 -3.99
CA VAL A 97 -13.74 -9.81 -4.82
C VAL A 97 -12.85 -11.02 -4.57
N MET A 98 -11.53 -10.86 -4.55
CA MET A 98 -10.60 -11.97 -4.28
C MET A 98 -10.80 -12.54 -2.88
N GLU A 99 -11.00 -11.72 -1.85
CA GLU A 99 -11.31 -12.21 -0.50
C GLU A 99 -12.64 -13.00 -0.43
N LYS A 100 -13.64 -12.63 -1.23
CA LYS A 100 -14.87 -13.42 -1.37
C LYS A 100 -14.62 -14.71 -2.15
N ALA A 101 -13.80 -14.67 -3.19
CA ALA A 101 -13.39 -15.83 -3.97
C ALA A 101 -12.65 -16.85 -3.10
N ALA A 102 -11.71 -16.40 -2.27
CA ALA A 102 -10.99 -17.26 -1.34
C ALA A 102 -11.94 -18.05 -0.43
N LYS A 103 -12.95 -17.36 0.14
CA LYS A 103 -13.98 -18.00 0.98
C LYS A 103 -14.84 -18.99 0.20
N LYS A 104 -15.30 -18.61 -0.99
CA LYS A 104 -16.17 -19.45 -1.84
C LYS A 104 -15.44 -20.73 -2.30
N PHE A 105 -14.21 -20.58 -2.77
CA PHE A 105 -13.41 -21.68 -3.32
C PHE A 105 -12.58 -22.42 -2.27
N LYS A 106 -12.66 -21.99 -1.00
CA LYS A 106 -11.93 -22.53 0.16
C LYS A 106 -10.41 -22.46 -0.03
N ILE A 107 -9.95 -21.37 -0.64
CA ILE A 107 -8.53 -21.07 -0.79
C ILE A 107 -8.02 -20.42 0.50
N GLN A 108 -6.88 -20.90 0.97
CA GLN A 108 -6.15 -20.29 2.07
C GLN A 108 -4.82 -19.77 1.54
N VAL A 109 -4.47 -18.55 1.94
CA VAL A 109 -3.15 -17.95 1.71
C VAL A 109 -2.53 -17.68 3.07
N THR A 110 -1.39 -18.29 3.31
CA THR A 110 -0.66 -18.17 4.57
C THR A 110 0.35 -17.01 4.52
N ASP A 111 0.75 -16.50 5.68
CA ASP A 111 1.79 -15.46 5.74
C ASP A 111 3.12 -15.96 5.19
N LYS A 112 3.46 -17.25 5.38
CA LYS A 112 4.67 -17.86 4.81
C LYS A 112 4.70 -17.76 3.28
N GLU A 113 3.56 -17.95 2.62
CA GLU A 113 3.49 -17.84 1.16
C GLU A 113 3.67 -16.40 0.69
N ILE A 114 3.09 -15.43 1.41
CA ILE A 114 3.26 -14.02 1.10
C ILE A 114 4.72 -13.60 1.32
N ASP A 115 5.35 -14.06 2.40
CA ASP A 115 6.75 -13.77 2.71
C ASP A 115 7.68 -14.39 1.66
N LEU A 116 7.41 -15.61 1.21
CA LEU A 116 8.13 -16.26 0.13
C LEU A 116 8.01 -15.46 -1.18
N GLU A 117 6.79 -15.08 -1.57
CA GLU A 117 6.56 -14.34 -2.81
C GLU A 117 7.26 -12.97 -2.77
N LEU A 118 7.17 -12.28 -1.63
CA LEU A 118 7.84 -11.02 -1.40
C LEU A 118 9.37 -11.16 -1.48
N ALA A 119 9.92 -12.23 -0.94
CA ALA A 119 11.35 -12.53 -0.99
C ALA A 119 11.82 -12.80 -2.43
N LEU A 120 11.11 -13.66 -3.16
CA LEU A 120 11.43 -13.97 -4.56
C LEU A 120 11.33 -12.72 -5.43
N MET A 121 10.28 -11.91 -5.25
CA MET A 121 10.09 -10.66 -5.97
C MET A 121 11.20 -9.62 -5.71
N ARG A 122 11.67 -9.49 -4.46
CA ARG A 122 12.81 -8.62 -4.12
C ARG A 122 14.11 -9.12 -4.72
N SER A 123 14.30 -10.44 -4.72
CA SER A 123 15.52 -11.07 -5.24
C SER A 123 15.67 -10.96 -6.75
N ALA A 124 14.55 -10.80 -7.48
CA ALA A 124 14.53 -10.67 -8.93
C ALA A 124 14.94 -9.28 -9.46
N GLN A 125 15.33 -8.35 -8.57
CA GLN A 125 15.97 -7.02 -8.76
C GLN A 125 15.43 -6.09 -9.86
N ASP A 126 15.31 -6.53 -11.11
CA ASP A 126 14.76 -5.80 -12.26
C ASP A 126 13.24 -5.65 -12.24
N LYS A 127 12.52 -6.44 -11.42
CA LYS A 127 11.05 -6.47 -11.39
C LYS A 127 10.42 -5.78 -10.17
N PHE A 128 11.21 -5.28 -9.23
CA PHE A 128 10.66 -4.54 -8.10
C PHE A 128 10.42 -3.09 -8.54
N ASP A 129 9.27 -2.88 -9.18
CA ASP A 129 8.82 -1.58 -9.69
C ASP A 129 8.87 -0.52 -8.57
N THR A 130 9.38 0.67 -8.90
CA THR A 130 9.31 1.88 -8.06
C THR A 130 7.90 2.14 -7.52
N ALA A 131 6.85 1.78 -8.27
CA ALA A 131 5.47 1.86 -7.81
C ALA A 131 5.19 0.95 -6.60
N MET A 132 5.86 -0.22 -6.52
CA MET A 132 5.75 -1.15 -5.38
C MET A 132 6.61 -0.71 -4.19
N GLN A 133 7.69 0.06 -4.42
CA GLN A 133 8.50 0.66 -3.33
C GLN A 133 7.73 1.73 -2.55
N ASN A 134 6.80 2.43 -3.22
CA ASN A 134 6.00 3.49 -2.59
C ASN A 134 4.82 2.97 -1.77
N LEU A 135 4.52 1.66 -1.83
CA LEU A 135 3.47 1.05 -1.02
C LEU A 135 3.97 0.81 0.41
N SER A 136 3.08 1.01 1.38
CA SER A 136 3.33 0.50 2.72
C SER A 136 3.43 -1.03 2.69
N SER A 137 4.14 -1.61 3.66
CA SER A 137 4.30 -3.07 3.76
C SER A 137 2.94 -3.79 3.85
N GLU A 138 1.96 -3.18 4.52
CA GLU A 138 0.59 -3.71 4.63
C GLU A 138 -0.09 -3.77 3.25
N GLN A 139 -0.06 -2.67 2.49
CA GLN A 139 -0.66 -2.60 1.15
C GLN A 139 -0.02 -3.60 0.19
N LEU A 140 1.31 -3.73 0.25
CA LEU A 140 2.03 -4.70 -0.57
C LEU A 140 1.62 -6.14 -0.25
N ARG A 141 1.55 -6.49 1.05
CA ARG A 141 1.09 -7.82 1.49
C ARG A 141 -0.35 -8.09 1.07
N GLN A 142 -1.25 -7.11 1.18
CA GLN A 142 -2.64 -7.22 0.76
C GLN A 142 -2.77 -7.44 -0.75
N LYS A 143 -1.98 -6.71 -1.55
CA LYS A 143 -1.92 -6.90 -3.01
C LYS A 143 -1.41 -8.29 -3.38
N LEU A 144 -0.31 -8.74 -2.78
CA LEU A 144 0.24 -10.08 -3.00
C LEU A 144 -0.76 -11.17 -2.59
N ARG A 145 -1.48 -10.99 -1.47
CA ARG A 145 -2.53 -11.91 -1.04
C ARG A 145 -3.64 -12.02 -2.08
N SER A 146 -4.12 -10.90 -2.60
CA SER A 146 -5.13 -10.85 -3.67
C SER A 146 -4.67 -11.60 -4.92
N GLN A 147 -3.42 -11.37 -5.34
CA GLN A 147 -2.80 -12.08 -6.46
C GLN A 147 -2.69 -13.59 -6.21
N LEU A 148 -2.17 -14.01 -5.05
CA LEU A 148 -2.04 -15.43 -4.70
C LEU A 148 -3.40 -16.14 -4.63
N ILE A 149 -4.46 -15.44 -4.20
CA ILE A 149 -5.82 -15.99 -4.23
C ILE A 149 -6.23 -16.26 -5.69
N LEU A 150 -6.05 -15.26 -6.56
CA LEU A 150 -6.36 -15.40 -7.98
C LEU A 150 -5.61 -16.59 -8.59
N ASP A 151 -4.30 -16.65 -8.41
CA ASP A 151 -3.45 -17.70 -8.98
C ASP A 151 -3.90 -19.09 -8.49
N LYS A 152 -4.17 -19.24 -7.20
CA LYS A 152 -4.68 -20.50 -6.63
C LYS A 152 -6.07 -20.86 -7.14
N VAL A 153 -6.95 -19.88 -7.40
CA VAL A 153 -8.27 -20.14 -7.99
C VAL A 153 -8.12 -20.64 -9.42
N LEU A 154 -7.25 -20.03 -10.21
CA LEU A 154 -7.04 -20.37 -11.62
C LEU A 154 -6.35 -21.72 -11.80
N THR A 155 -5.45 -22.08 -10.89
CA THR A 155 -4.60 -23.28 -10.99
C THR A 155 -5.17 -24.51 -10.28
N LYS A 156 -6.26 -24.35 -9.53
CA LYS A 156 -6.84 -25.40 -8.66
C LYS A 156 -7.08 -26.75 -9.35
N ASP A 157 -7.51 -26.72 -10.61
CA ASP A 157 -7.88 -27.92 -11.39
C ASP A 157 -6.81 -28.29 -12.44
N VAL A 158 -5.68 -27.58 -12.47
CA VAL A 158 -4.59 -27.84 -13.41
C VAL A 158 -3.71 -28.97 -12.87
N VAL A 159 -3.49 -30.01 -13.68
CA VAL A 159 -2.67 -31.16 -13.29
C VAL A 159 -1.25 -31.00 -13.81
N ILE A 160 -0.28 -30.89 -12.91
CA ILE A 160 1.14 -30.85 -13.26
C ILE A 160 1.68 -32.26 -13.49
N LYS A 161 2.45 -32.43 -14.57
CA LYS A 161 3.12 -33.68 -14.88
C LYS A 161 4.10 -34.06 -13.75
N LYS A 162 4.07 -35.34 -13.35
CA LYS A 162 4.98 -35.89 -12.33
C LYS A 162 6.44 -35.64 -12.72
N GLY A 163 7.21 -35.11 -11.76
CA GLY A 163 8.63 -34.80 -11.92
C GLY A 163 8.92 -33.42 -12.54
N SER A 164 7.93 -32.72 -13.08
CA SER A 164 8.15 -31.38 -13.66
C SER A 164 8.58 -30.36 -12.60
N ILE A 165 8.03 -30.43 -11.38
CA ILE A 165 8.36 -29.50 -10.29
C ILE A 165 9.81 -29.67 -9.85
N GLU A 166 10.26 -30.91 -9.65
CA GLU A 166 11.64 -31.24 -9.26
C GLU A 166 12.62 -30.81 -10.35
N LYS A 167 12.30 -31.16 -11.60
CA LYS A 167 13.09 -30.73 -12.76
C LYS A 167 13.19 -29.21 -12.85
N TYR A 168 12.08 -28.49 -12.67
CA TYR A 168 12.09 -27.03 -12.71
C TYR A 168 12.95 -26.44 -11.59
N TYR A 169 12.88 -26.97 -10.37
CA TYR A 169 13.74 -26.53 -9.28
C TYR A 169 15.23 -26.75 -9.60
N GLU A 170 15.59 -27.93 -10.10
CA GLU A 170 16.97 -28.26 -10.48
C GLU A 170 17.51 -27.37 -11.60
N GLU A 171 16.69 -27.10 -12.63
CA GLU A 171 17.07 -26.26 -13.76
C GLU A 171 17.12 -24.76 -13.39
N ASN A 172 16.43 -24.34 -12.33
CA ASN A 172 16.27 -22.94 -11.94
C ASN A 172 16.76 -22.62 -10.52
N GLN A 173 17.71 -23.39 -9.98
CA GLN A 173 18.22 -23.19 -8.60
C GLN A 173 18.70 -21.75 -8.33
N ALA A 174 19.20 -21.05 -9.36
CA ALA A 174 19.63 -19.66 -9.23
C ALA A 174 18.49 -18.68 -8.88
N LEU A 175 17.23 -19.01 -9.23
CA LEU A 175 16.05 -18.22 -8.85
C LEU A 175 15.70 -18.37 -7.37
N TYR A 176 16.05 -19.51 -6.78
CA TYR A 176 15.72 -19.87 -5.40
C TYR A 176 16.89 -19.76 -4.44
N ASN A 177 18.09 -19.52 -4.97
CA ASN A 177 19.31 -19.37 -4.20
C ASN A 177 20.02 -18.08 -4.63
N THR A 178 19.59 -16.99 -4.03
CA THR A 178 20.18 -15.67 -4.24
C THR A 178 21.27 -15.44 -3.21
N LYS A 179 22.43 -14.99 -3.68
CA LYS A 179 23.54 -14.64 -2.80
C LYS A 179 23.33 -13.23 -2.27
N THR A 180 23.96 -12.91 -1.15
CA THR A 180 24.03 -11.54 -0.64
C THR A 180 24.65 -10.65 -1.70
N ASN A 181 23.96 -9.57 -2.04
CA ASN A 181 24.41 -8.56 -2.98
C ASN A 181 24.70 -7.26 -2.23
N TYR A 182 25.83 -6.63 -2.53
CA TYR A 182 26.26 -5.38 -1.90
C TYR A 182 26.32 -4.29 -2.96
N ARG A 183 25.52 -3.23 -2.84
CA ARG A 183 25.68 -2.05 -3.68
C ARG A 183 26.91 -1.30 -3.20
N THR A 184 27.92 -1.16 -4.04
CA THR A 184 29.24 -0.70 -3.60
C THR A 184 29.78 0.44 -4.44
N ASN A 185 30.45 1.36 -3.75
CA ASN A 185 31.34 2.34 -4.36
C ASN A 185 32.78 2.01 -4.01
N PHE A 186 33.71 2.25 -4.93
CA PHE A 186 35.10 1.86 -4.83
C PHE A 186 36.02 3.02 -5.23
N ILE A 187 37.12 3.16 -4.50
CA ILE A 187 38.24 4.05 -4.83
C ILE A 187 39.50 3.21 -4.83
N GLU A 188 40.13 3.11 -6.00
CA GLU A 188 41.48 2.58 -6.17
C GLU A 188 42.51 3.71 -6.25
N VAL A 189 43.66 3.57 -5.59
CA VAL A 189 44.78 4.52 -5.63
C VAL A 189 46.14 3.80 -5.58
N ASP A 190 47.19 4.44 -6.08
CA ASP A 190 48.52 3.82 -6.25
C ASP A 190 49.23 3.47 -4.92
N SER A 191 48.86 4.10 -3.80
CA SER A 191 49.60 3.95 -2.54
C SER A 191 48.71 3.93 -1.30
N LYS A 192 49.21 3.27 -0.25
CA LYS A 192 48.56 3.22 1.06
C LYS A 192 48.31 4.61 1.63
N LYS A 193 49.29 5.51 1.45
CA LYS A 193 49.22 6.88 1.95
C LYS A 193 48.06 7.64 1.30
N ALA A 194 47.92 7.55 -0.02
CA ALA A 194 46.80 8.16 -0.74
C ALA A 194 45.44 7.61 -0.25
N ALA A 195 45.34 6.30 0.03
CA ALA A 195 44.11 5.70 0.55
C ALA A 195 43.80 6.18 1.99
N GLU A 196 44.81 6.32 2.84
CA GLU A 196 44.64 6.83 4.21
C GLU A 196 44.25 8.32 4.22
N GLU A 197 44.79 9.12 3.30
CA GLU A 197 44.40 10.52 3.08
C GLU A 197 42.95 10.61 2.61
N ALA A 198 42.57 9.80 1.62
CA ALA A 198 41.19 9.73 1.13
C ALA A 198 40.18 9.38 2.22
N LEU A 199 40.50 8.38 3.07
CA LEU A 199 39.66 8.04 4.23
C LEU A 199 39.54 9.18 5.23
N SER A 200 40.57 10.00 5.38
CA SER A 200 40.56 11.15 6.28
C SER A 200 39.66 12.26 5.72
N GLU A 201 39.69 12.50 4.41
CA GLU A 201 38.81 13.46 3.74
C GLU A 201 37.34 13.04 3.81
N ILE A 202 37.03 11.77 3.53
CA ILE A 202 35.65 11.27 3.60
C ILE A 202 35.09 11.41 5.03
N LYS A 203 35.92 11.16 6.06
CA LYS A 203 35.52 11.37 7.46
C LYS A 203 35.25 12.83 7.80
N ASN A 204 35.87 13.76 7.09
CA ASN A 204 35.65 15.20 7.24
C ASN A 204 34.47 15.72 6.40
N ALA A 205 33.54 14.83 6.03
CA ALA A 205 32.33 15.08 5.26
C ALA A 205 32.54 15.39 3.76
N SER A 206 33.69 14.99 3.17
CA SER A 206 33.80 14.94 1.71
C SER A 206 32.91 13.83 1.14
N ASP A 207 32.26 14.11 0.00
CA ASP A 207 31.43 13.15 -0.72
C ASP A 207 32.32 12.08 -1.38
N PHE A 208 32.06 10.80 -1.10
CA PHE A 208 32.81 9.67 -1.65
C PHE A 208 32.87 9.70 -3.18
N SER A 209 31.76 10.08 -3.83
CA SER A 209 31.64 10.11 -5.29
C SER A 209 32.46 11.23 -5.92
N VAL A 210 32.63 12.35 -5.23
CA VAL A 210 33.49 13.44 -5.69
C VAL A 210 34.94 12.99 -5.61
N LEU A 211 35.34 12.44 -4.47
CA LEU A 211 36.71 11.99 -4.27
C LEU A 211 37.07 10.87 -5.26
N ALA A 212 36.16 9.92 -5.50
CA ALA A 212 36.37 8.87 -6.49
C ALA A 212 36.67 9.41 -7.89
N ARG A 213 35.99 10.49 -8.33
CA ARG A 213 36.26 11.12 -9.63
C ARG A 213 37.62 11.81 -9.69
N GLU A 214 38.07 12.36 -8.57
CA GLU A 214 39.30 13.17 -8.52
C GLU A 214 40.56 12.32 -8.41
N ILE A 215 40.55 11.29 -7.56
CA ILE A 215 41.78 10.57 -7.19
C ILE A 215 41.79 9.11 -7.63
N SER A 216 40.65 8.52 -7.99
CA SER A 216 40.63 7.09 -8.26
C SER A 216 41.28 6.77 -9.60
N VAL A 217 42.18 5.77 -9.58
CA VAL A 217 42.82 5.22 -10.78
C VAL A 217 41.99 4.12 -11.44
N ASP A 218 40.85 3.72 -10.84
CA ASP A 218 39.93 2.77 -11.46
C ASP A 218 39.14 3.45 -12.59
N SER A 219 39.62 3.28 -13.81
CA SER A 219 38.99 3.85 -15.01
C SER A 219 37.55 3.38 -15.26
N ALA A 220 37.13 2.24 -14.71
CA ALA A 220 35.79 1.71 -14.92
C ALA A 220 34.72 2.44 -14.09
N SER A 221 35.04 2.83 -12.85
CA SER A 221 34.07 3.40 -11.92
C SER A 221 34.35 4.86 -11.53
N ALA A 222 35.58 5.36 -11.67
CA ALA A 222 35.97 6.69 -11.20
C ALA A 222 35.04 7.79 -11.73
N SER A 223 34.75 7.82 -13.03
CA SER A 223 33.85 8.81 -13.66
C SER A 223 32.40 8.72 -13.15
N LEU A 224 31.96 7.54 -12.73
CA LEU A 224 30.65 7.26 -12.13
C LEU A 224 30.61 7.55 -10.63
N GLY A 225 31.65 8.17 -10.08
CA GLY A 225 31.74 8.42 -8.64
C GLY A 225 32.11 7.17 -7.84
N GLY A 226 32.85 6.25 -8.46
CA GLY A 226 33.29 5.00 -7.85
C GLY A 226 32.23 3.91 -7.84
N ASP A 227 31.05 4.12 -8.44
CA ASP A 227 29.98 3.10 -8.44
C ASP A 227 30.39 1.88 -9.26
N VAL A 228 30.59 0.75 -8.59
CA VAL A 228 30.93 -0.54 -9.20
C VAL A 228 29.72 -1.48 -9.25
N GLY A 229 28.53 -0.98 -8.88
CA GLY A 229 27.28 -1.74 -8.88
C GLY A 229 27.19 -2.75 -7.73
N PHE A 230 26.45 -3.83 -7.99
CA PHE A 230 26.25 -4.91 -7.02
C PHE A 230 27.36 -5.95 -7.10
N LEU A 231 27.97 -6.24 -5.95
CA LEU A 231 28.94 -7.30 -5.79
C LEU A 231 28.34 -8.47 -5.02
N THR A 232 28.63 -9.70 -5.45
CA THR A 232 28.26 -10.92 -4.72
C THR A 232 29.45 -11.50 -3.97
N GLU A 233 29.19 -12.24 -2.88
CA GLU A 233 30.22 -12.80 -1.99
C GLU A 233 31.28 -13.71 -2.66
N ASN A 234 31.06 -14.15 -3.90
CA ASN A 234 31.94 -15.09 -4.62
C ASN A 234 32.06 -14.73 -6.10
N GLN A 235 32.18 -13.44 -6.43
CA GLN A 235 32.29 -13.00 -7.81
C GLN A 235 33.71 -13.22 -8.35
N GLU A 236 33.86 -14.09 -9.36
CA GLU A 236 35.17 -14.57 -9.84
C GLU A 236 36.03 -13.48 -10.53
N ASN A 237 35.41 -12.44 -11.08
CA ASN A 237 36.08 -11.37 -11.81
C ASN A 237 36.48 -10.17 -10.93
N ILE A 238 36.40 -10.29 -9.60
CA ILE A 238 36.70 -9.23 -8.64
C ILE A 238 37.84 -9.67 -7.72
N ASP A 239 38.71 -8.73 -7.35
CA ASP A 239 39.80 -9.00 -6.41
C ASP A 239 39.24 -9.51 -5.06
N PRO A 240 39.69 -10.68 -4.56
CA PRO A 240 39.21 -11.23 -3.29
C PRO A 240 39.37 -10.29 -2.09
N ALA A 241 40.32 -9.35 -2.13
CA ALA A 241 40.49 -8.34 -1.08
C ALA A 241 39.30 -7.38 -1.01
N ILE A 242 38.69 -7.04 -2.16
CA ILE A 242 37.49 -6.20 -2.24
C ILE A 242 36.31 -6.95 -1.61
N LEU A 243 36.07 -8.20 -2.03
CA LEU A 243 34.95 -9.01 -1.51
C LEU A 243 35.04 -9.20 0.00
N LYS A 244 36.25 -9.48 0.52
CA LYS A 244 36.49 -9.61 1.96
C LYS A 244 36.24 -8.31 2.73
N ALA A 245 36.58 -7.15 2.14
CA ALA A 245 36.32 -5.86 2.75
C ALA A 245 34.82 -5.57 2.79
N VAL A 246 34.10 -5.83 1.69
CA VAL A 246 32.65 -5.64 1.57
C VAL A 246 31.87 -6.49 2.58
N GLN A 247 32.21 -7.78 2.72
CA GLN A 247 31.57 -8.70 3.67
C GLN A 247 31.71 -8.28 5.14
N ALA A 248 32.72 -7.46 5.46
CA ALA A 248 32.97 -7.00 6.82
C ALA A 248 32.21 -5.71 7.18
N LEU A 249 31.52 -5.09 6.21
CA LEU A 249 30.85 -3.80 6.34
C LEU A 249 29.34 -3.95 6.46
N LYS A 250 28.72 -2.99 7.14
CA LYS A 250 27.26 -2.78 7.12
C LYS A 250 26.87 -1.74 6.06
N ALA A 251 25.58 -1.68 5.73
CA ALA A 251 25.04 -0.62 4.88
C ALA A 251 25.39 0.76 5.44
N GLY A 252 25.90 1.64 4.58
CA GLY A 252 26.41 2.97 4.89
C GLY A 252 27.88 3.02 5.37
N GLU A 253 28.52 1.88 5.65
CA GLU A 253 29.89 1.86 6.17
C GLU A 253 30.97 1.89 5.07
N ILE A 254 32.16 2.34 5.47
CA ILE A 254 33.36 2.45 4.61
C ILE A 254 34.48 1.61 5.20
N SER A 255 35.20 0.89 4.34
CA SER A 255 36.31 0.04 4.74
C SER A 255 37.52 0.84 5.22
N LYS A 256 38.45 0.13 5.86
CA LYS A 256 39.84 0.59 5.94
C LYS A 256 40.51 0.42 4.58
N ALA A 257 41.64 1.09 4.37
CA ALA A 257 42.47 0.88 3.20
C ALA A 257 43.00 -0.56 3.19
N PHE A 258 42.86 -1.25 2.07
CA PHE A 258 43.36 -2.61 1.86
C PHE A 258 44.18 -2.69 0.58
N LYS A 259 45.08 -3.67 0.50
CA LYS A 259 45.97 -3.85 -0.65
C LYS A 259 45.32 -4.78 -1.67
N LEU A 260 45.38 -4.40 -2.94
CA LEU A 260 44.91 -5.18 -4.10
C LEU A 260 46.04 -6.06 -4.66
N ALA A 261 45.67 -7.07 -5.44
CA ALA A 261 46.59 -8.00 -6.08
C ALA A 261 47.53 -7.32 -7.08
N ASN A 262 47.07 -6.23 -7.73
CA ASN A 262 47.87 -5.41 -8.65
C ASN A 262 48.90 -4.51 -7.94
N GLY A 263 48.90 -4.48 -6.60
CA GLY A 263 49.83 -3.68 -5.79
C GLY A 263 49.29 -2.32 -5.34
N HIS A 264 48.16 -1.87 -5.90
CA HIS A 264 47.45 -0.66 -5.51
C HIS A 264 46.70 -0.85 -4.18
N TYR A 265 46.02 0.20 -3.74
CA TYR A 265 45.22 0.22 -2.53
C TYR A 265 43.78 0.61 -2.83
N GLY A 266 42.84 -0.06 -2.18
CA GLY A 266 41.41 0.14 -2.34
C GLY A 266 40.74 0.63 -1.06
N ILE A 267 39.67 1.40 -1.24
CA ILE A 267 38.65 1.72 -0.25
C ILE A 267 37.31 1.36 -0.84
N VAL A 268 36.46 0.69 -0.08
CA VAL A 268 35.09 0.38 -0.51
C VAL A 268 34.08 0.95 0.47
N GLN A 269 32.97 1.45 -0.06
CA GLN A 269 31.79 1.84 0.69
C GLN A 269 30.64 0.91 0.30
N VAL A 270 29.93 0.38 1.28
CA VAL A 270 28.68 -0.36 1.05
C VAL A 270 27.52 0.61 1.22
N GLN A 271 26.77 0.86 0.15
CA GLN A 271 25.57 1.70 0.20
C GLN A 271 24.37 0.91 0.75
N GLU A 272 24.15 -0.28 0.21
CA GLU A 272 23.01 -1.14 0.51
C GLU A 272 23.45 -2.61 0.54
N ILE A 273 22.83 -3.39 1.42
CA ILE A 273 22.99 -4.84 1.50
C ILE A 273 21.64 -5.48 1.21
N LEU A 274 21.60 -6.28 0.15
CA LEU A 274 20.49 -7.16 -0.17
C LEU A 274 20.85 -8.57 0.30
N GLU A 275 20.31 -8.95 1.45
CA GLU A 275 20.56 -10.25 2.07
C GLU A 275 20.19 -11.39 1.13
N GLY A 276 21.11 -12.34 0.96
CA GLY A 276 20.88 -13.54 0.18
C GLY A 276 19.80 -14.40 0.81
N GLN A 277 18.99 -15.05 -0.03
CA GLN A 277 17.96 -15.98 0.39
C GLN A 277 18.08 -17.27 -0.39
N SER A 278 18.11 -18.38 0.35
CA SER A 278 18.14 -19.73 -0.20
C SER A 278 16.91 -20.48 0.24
N PHE A 279 16.17 -21.02 -0.72
CA PHE A 279 14.98 -21.81 -0.51
C PHE A 279 15.22 -23.26 -0.91
N THR A 280 14.82 -24.19 -0.05
CA THR A 280 14.86 -25.62 -0.36
C THR A 280 13.75 -25.98 -1.33
N TYR A 281 13.85 -27.15 -1.98
CA TYR A 281 12.76 -27.67 -2.81
C TYR A 281 11.42 -27.64 -2.08
N ASP A 282 11.38 -28.08 -0.82
CA ASP A 282 10.15 -28.12 -0.01
C ASP A 282 9.59 -26.73 0.29
N ASP A 283 10.43 -25.70 0.37
CA ASP A 283 9.98 -24.32 0.59
C ASP A 283 9.27 -23.74 -0.63
N VAL A 284 9.76 -24.05 -1.85
CA VAL A 284 9.25 -23.45 -3.10
C VAL A 284 8.37 -24.38 -3.91
N LYS A 285 8.21 -25.64 -3.50
CA LYS A 285 7.43 -26.65 -4.24
C LYS A 285 6.05 -26.16 -4.65
N GLU A 286 5.29 -25.59 -3.71
CA GLU A 286 3.94 -25.08 -3.99
C GLU A 286 3.95 -23.83 -4.87
N HIS A 287 4.98 -22.99 -4.79
CA HIS A 287 5.17 -21.85 -5.68
C HIS A 287 5.46 -22.33 -7.11
N ILE A 288 6.41 -23.25 -7.29
CA ILE A 288 6.75 -23.83 -8.60
C ILE A 288 5.54 -24.53 -9.22
N GLU A 289 4.78 -25.29 -8.43
CA GLU A 289 3.56 -25.96 -8.91
C GLU A 289 2.55 -24.95 -9.47
N ARG A 290 2.35 -23.82 -8.79
CA ARG A 290 1.49 -22.73 -9.26
C ARG A 290 2.04 -22.08 -10.52
N GLU A 291 3.32 -21.75 -10.57
CA GLU A 291 3.95 -21.14 -11.77
C GLU A 291 3.78 -22.05 -13.00
N LEU A 292 4.11 -23.34 -12.87
CA LEU A 292 3.94 -24.32 -13.94
C LEU A 292 2.47 -24.52 -14.34
N ALA A 293 1.53 -24.30 -13.42
CA ALA A 293 0.10 -24.38 -13.71
C ALA A 293 -0.39 -23.12 -14.45
N LEU A 294 0.07 -21.94 -14.03
CA LEU A 294 -0.21 -20.67 -14.69
C LEU A 294 0.34 -20.64 -16.12
N GLU A 295 1.54 -21.18 -16.36
CA GLU A 295 2.14 -21.29 -17.70
C GLU A 295 1.29 -22.12 -18.68
N GLN A 296 0.45 -23.04 -18.18
CA GLN A 296 -0.47 -23.83 -19.01
C GLN A 296 -1.76 -23.07 -19.35
N LEU A 297 -2.03 -21.95 -18.68
CA LEU A 297 -3.17 -21.10 -18.98
C LEU A 297 -2.87 -20.23 -20.19
N SER A 298 -3.76 -20.22 -21.17
CA SER A 298 -3.56 -19.52 -22.45
C SER A 298 -3.80 -18.01 -22.38
N GLN A 299 -4.32 -17.49 -21.27
CA GLN A 299 -4.72 -16.09 -21.12
C GLN A 299 -4.39 -15.60 -19.71
N SER A 300 -3.88 -14.36 -19.61
CA SER A 300 -3.77 -13.66 -18.34
C SER A 300 -5.17 -13.30 -17.85
N VAL A 301 -5.64 -13.96 -16.80
CA VAL A 301 -6.91 -13.63 -16.15
C VAL A 301 -6.64 -12.64 -15.02
N THR A 302 -7.48 -11.61 -14.92
CA THR A 302 -7.40 -10.59 -13.85
C THR A 302 -8.59 -10.72 -12.90
N PRO A 303 -8.55 -10.12 -11.70
CA PRO A 303 -9.66 -10.18 -10.73
C PRO A 303 -11.01 -9.71 -11.30
N GLU A 304 -11.00 -8.81 -12.28
CA GLU A 304 -12.18 -8.28 -12.98
C GLU A 304 -13.03 -9.37 -13.64
N ALA A 305 -12.41 -10.47 -14.08
CA ALA A 305 -13.13 -11.61 -14.64
C ALA A 305 -14.15 -12.21 -13.65
N PHE A 306 -13.89 -12.07 -12.34
CA PHE A 306 -14.72 -12.58 -11.27
C PHE A 306 -15.80 -11.59 -10.81
N TRP A 307 -15.76 -10.31 -11.23
CA TRP A 307 -16.70 -9.30 -10.72
C TRP A 307 -18.16 -9.69 -10.91
N SER A 308 -18.50 -10.25 -12.08
CA SER A 308 -19.86 -10.70 -12.38
C SER A 308 -20.31 -11.84 -11.45
N GLU A 309 -19.42 -12.78 -11.16
CA GLU A 309 -19.69 -13.94 -10.29
C GLU A 309 -19.98 -13.51 -8.84
N PHE A 310 -19.34 -12.43 -8.39
CA PHE A 310 -19.50 -11.89 -7.04
C PHE A 310 -20.45 -10.70 -6.96
N ASN A 311 -21.16 -10.38 -8.04
CA ASN A 311 -22.07 -9.23 -8.15
C ASN A 311 -21.41 -7.91 -7.71
N ALA A 312 -20.14 -7.72 -8.07
CA ALA A 312 -19.42 -6.49 -7.74
C ALA A 312 -20.05 -5.31 -8.49
N THR A 313 -20.41 -4.27 -7.74
CA THR A 313 -20.88 -3.00 -8.27
C THR A 313 -19.91 -1.91 -7.86
N TRP A 314 -19.66 -0.98 -8.78
CA TRP A 314 -18.86 0.20 -8.52
C TRP A 314 -19.49 1.40 -9.21
N TYR A 315 -19.32 2.57 -8.61
CA TYR A 315 -19.81 3.83 -9.15
C TYR A 315 -18.65 4.80 -9.14
N TYR A 316 -18.21 5.22 -10.32
CA TYR A 316 -17.11 6.16 -10.46
C TYR A 316 -17.43 7.14 -11.59
N GLY A 317 -17.62 8.42 -11.26
CA GLY A 317 -17.82 9.47 -12.26
C GLY A 317 -19.04 9.36 -13.17
N GLU A 318 -19.99 8.44 -12.92
CA GLU A 318 -21.30 8.52 -13.58
C GLU A 318 -22.06 9.71 -13.00
N ALA A 319 -21.87 10.87 -13.64
CA ALA A 319 -22.87 11.92 -13.60
C ALA A 319 -24.21 11.25 -13.86
N LYS A 320 -25.16 11.39 -12.93
CA LYS A 320 -26.57 11.06 -13.15
C LYS A 320 -26.96 11.61 -14.53
N LYS A 321 -27.00 10.75 -15.56
CA LYS A 321 -27.78 11.05 -16.76
C LYS A 321 -29.23 10.98 -16.30
N GLY A 322 -29.73 12.11 -15.84
CA GLY A 322 -31.12 12.30 -15.45
C GLY A 322 -32.01 11.83 -16.60
N LYS A 323 -32.92 10.93 -16.26
CA LYS A 323 -34.16 10.74 -17.02
C LYS A 323 -35.10 11.89 -16.72
#